data_AF-A0A395JMD9-F1
#
_entry.id   AF-A0A395JMD9-F1
#
_cell.length_a   1.000
_cell.length_b   1.000
_cell.length_c   1.000
_cell.angle_alpha   90.00
_cell.angle_beta   90.00
_cell.angle_gamma   90.00
#
_symmetry.space_group_name_H-M   'P 1'
#
loop_
_entity.id
_entity.type
_entity.pdbx_description
1 polymer ?
#
loop_
_entity_poly.entity_id
_entity_poly.type
_entity_poly.pdbx_seq_one_letter_code
_entity_poly.pdbx_strand_id
1 'polypeptide(L)'
;MRGLAYYLIILCGLWSTCSQARLELCNRTDLVLMVAVGYDTTDDRTVSEGWWKVYPGNCEVPVDVALLKGSYYLHAESNPRSTMPDDAFSWGEEKPLCVQLADFRIPDGNQCSADQIAIQFNQVDKNWRNSNKIDIFYAKRSYADRFETQVAGIQRLLSMLGYDVGDEFGRLNENTVAALNQIGQSKGVFGLNFDQLFPVLEQLIAHKHKLDN
;
A
#
# COMPACT_ATOMS: atom_id res chain seq x y z
N MET A 1 -11.55 -70.54 7.90
CA MET A 1 -12.00 -69.21 8.38
C MET A 1 -11.13 -68.16 7.72
N ARG A 2 -11.67 -67.41 6.75
CA ARG A 2 -10.96 -66.42 5.93
C ARG A 2 -10.95 -65.07 6.67
N GLY A 3 -9.78 -64.58 7.05
CA GLY A 3 -9.62 -63.24 7.63
C GLY A 3 -9.53 -62.19 6.52
N LEU A 4 -10.52 -61.31 6.44
CA LEU A 4 -10.54 -60.14 5.56
C LEU A 4 -9.78 -58.99 6.23
N ALA A 5 -8.62 -58.62 5.70
CA ALA A 5 -7.90 -57.41 6.08
C ALA A 5 -8.50 -56.20 5.32
N TYR A 6 -9.19 -55.32 6.05
CA TYR A 6 -9.68 -54.06 5.49
C TYR A 6 -8.56 -53.02 5.50
N TYR A 7 -8.02 -52.70 4.33
CA TYR A 7 -7.18 -51.52 4.13
C TYR A 7 -8.08 -50.28 4.13
N LEU A 8 -7.94 -49.45 5.16
CA LEU A 8 -8.57 -48.15 5.26
C LEU A 8 -7.74 -47.18 4.39
N ILE A 9 -8.14 -47.01 3.13
CA ILE A 9 -7.57 -45.98 2.25
C ILE A 9 -8.05 -44.63 2.79
N ILE A 10 -7.19 -43.92 3.51
CA ILE A 10 -7.40 -42.52 3.89
C ILE A 10 -7.27 -41.68 2.60
N LEU A 11 -8.40 -41.46 1.93
CA LEU A 11 -8.51 -40.51 0.83
C LEU A 11 -8.57 -39.11 1.45
N CYS A 12 -7.41 -38.56 1.83
CA CYS A 12 -7.31 -37.17 2.25
C CYS A 12 -7.57 -36.32 0.99
N GLY A 13 -8.79 -35.78 0.88
CA GLY A 13 -9.17 -34.90 -0.21
C GLY A 13 -8.20 -33.72 -0.26
N LEU A 14 -7.42 -33.64 -1.32
CA LEU A 14 -6.71 -32.44 -1.71
C LEU A 14 -7.76 -31.41 -2.14
N TRP A 15 -8.32 -30.71 -1.16
CA TRP A 15 -9.10 -29.52 -1.41
C TRP A 15 -8.07 -28.46 -1.80
N SER A 16 -7.70 -28.45 -3.08
CA SER A 16 -6.96 -27.35 -3.66
C SER A 16 -7.84 -26.12 -3.52
N THR A 17 -7.60 -25.32 -2.48
CA THR A 17 -8.17 -23.99 -2.39
C THR A 17 -7.71 -23.25 -3.64
N CYS A 18 -8.66 -22.91 -4.51
CA CYS A 18 -8.38 -22.06 -5.66
C CYS A 18 -7.88 -20.73 -5.09
N SER A 19 -6.58 -20.48 -5.17
CA SER A 19 -6.01 -19.18 -4.85
C SER A 19 -6.60 -18.19 -5.86
N GLN A 20 -7.56 -17.37 -5.41
CA GLN A 20 -8.12 -16.29 -6.22
C GLN A 20 -6.99 -15.30 -6.50
N ALA A 21 -6.74 -15.02 -7.79
CA ALA A 21 -5.63 -14.17 -8.21
C ALA A 21 -5.94 -12.69 -7.97
N ARG A 22 -5.67 -12.20 -6.76
CA ARG A 22 -5.91 -10.81 -6.35
C ARG A 22 -4.78 -9.89 -6.82
N LEU A 23 -5.08 -8.62 -7.10
CA LEU A 23 -4.04 -7.60 -7.36
C LEU A 23 -3.43 -7.19 -6.00
N GLU A 24 -2.15 -7.44 -5.80
CA GLU A 24 -1.43 -7.04 -4.60
C GLU A 24 -0.48 -5.88 -4.92
N LEU A 25 -0.59 -4.79 -4.17
CA LEU A 25 0.22 -3.59 -4.34
C LEU A 25 1.18 -3.44 -3.17
N CYS A 26 2.48 -3.43 -3.43
CA CYS A 26 3.50 -3.34 -2.40
C CYS A 26 4.27 -2.03 -2.49
N ASN A 27 4.27 -1.28 -1.40
CA ASN A 27 5.00 -0.04 -1.29
C ASN A 27 6.47 -0.32 -0.94
N ARG A 28 7.37 -0.11 -1.90
CA ARG A 28 8.83 -0.24 -1.72
C ARG A 28 9.53 1.10 -1.48
N THR A 29 8.75 2.13 -1.13
CA THR A 29 9.22 3.48 -0.84
C THR A 29 9.20 3.75 0.67
N ASP A 30 9.91 4.77 1.11
CA ASP A 30 9.83 5.30 2.48
C ASP A 30 8.67 6.29 2.68
N LEU A 31 7.79 6.44 1.69
CA LEU A 31 6.65 7.34 1.73
C LEU A 31 5.38 6.57 2.09
N VAL A 32 4.48 7.18 2.85
CA VAL A 32 3.10 6.68 2.92
C VAL A 32 2.45 6.98 1.57
N LEU A 33 1.97 5.96 0.86
CA LEU A 33 1.35 6.13 -0.45
C LEU A 33 -0.17 6.13 -0.33
N MET A 34 -0.81 6.95 -1.16
CA MET A 34 -2.23 6.84 -1.52
C MET A 34 -2.29 6.30 -2.94
N VAL A 35 -3.05 5.23 -3.15
CA VAL A 35 -3.12 4.53 -4.43
C VAL A 35 -4.56 4.56 -4.94
N ALA A 36 -4.71 4.79 -6.24
CA ALA A 36 -5.95 4.61 -6.97
C ALA A 36 -5.75 3.50 -8.01
N VAL A 37 -6.82 2.75 -8.29
CA VAL A 37 -6.84 1.60 -9.19
C VAL A 37 -7.95 1.78 -10.19
N GLY A 38 -7.61 1.64 -11.47
CA GLY A 38 -8.55 1.50 -12.56
C GLY A 38 -8.61 0.06 -13.06
N TYR A 39 -9.79 -0.38 -13.48
CA TYR A 39 -9.98 -1.71 -14.04
C TYR A 39 -11.13 -1.77 -15.04
N ASP A 40 -10.95 -2.54 -16.11
CA ASP A 40 -12.00 -2.73 -17.11
C ASP A 40 -12.99 -3.82 -16.66
N THR A 41 -14.29 -3.54 -16.76
CA THR A 41 -15.38 -4.46 -16.43
C THR A 41 -15.79 -5.29 -17.64
N THR A 42 -16.64 -6.30 -17.43
CA THR A 42 -17.10 -7.20 -18.51
C THR A 42 -18.03 -6.53 -19.52
N ASP A 43 -18.53 -5.34 -19.23
CA ASP A 43 -19.36 -4.51 -20.09
C ASP A 43 -18.58 -3.32 -20.69
N ASP A 44 -17.26 -3.48 -20.84
CA ASP A 44 -16.36 -2.54 -21.53
C ASP A 44 -16.32 -1.12 -20.92
N ARG A 45 -16.62 -0.98 -19.63
CA ARG A 45 -16.43 0.26 -18.86
C ARG A 45 -15.11 0.20 -18.08
N THR A 46 -14.45 1.35 -17.93
CA THR A 46 -13.34 1.47 -16.97
C THR A 46 -13.91 1.99 -15.65
N VAL A 47 -13.78 1.24 -14.56
CA VAL A 47 -14.04 1.74 -13.21
C VAL A 47 -12.74 2.29 -12.65
N SER A 48 -12.78 3.41 -11.94
CA SER A 48 -11.68 3.89 -11.09
C SER A 48 -12.13 3.95 -9.63
N GLU A 49 -11.28 3.55 -8.71
CA GLU A 49 -11.57 3.46 -7.29
C GLU A 49 -10.32 3.82 -6.48
N GLY A 50 -10.48 4.31 -5.26
CA GLY A 50 -9.40 4.81 -4.41
C GLY A 50 -9.95 5.53 -3.17
N TRP A 51 -9.15 6.06 -2.25
CA TRP A 51 -7.70 5.97 -2.20
C TRP A 51 -7.25 4.93 -1.18
N TRP A 52 -6.46 3.94 -1.58
CA TRP A 52 -5.87 2.99 -0.63
C TRP A 52 -4.59 3.53 -0.06
N LYS A 53 -4.55 3.62 1.27
CA LYS A 53 -3.31 3.94 1.98
C LYS A 53 -2.42 2.70 2.05
N VAL A 54 -1.16 2.82 1.62
CA VAL A 54 -0.17 1.75 1.70
C VAL A 54 1.07 2.26 2.45
N TYR A 55 1.31 1.73 3.64
CA TYR A 55 2.47 2.11 4.45
C TYR A 55 3.80 1.61 3.87
N PRO A 56 4.93 2.28 4.17
CA PRO A 56 6.26 1.83 3.75
C PRO A 56 6.50 0.36 4.08
N GLY A 57 6.88 -0.44 3.08
CA GLY A 57 7.15 -1.87 3.20
C GLY A 57 5.91 -2.76 3.37
N ASN A 58 4.70 -2.21 3.42
CA ASN A 58 3.47 -2.99 3.44
C ASN A 58 2.96 -3.27 2.03
N CYS A 59 2.12 -4.30 1.94
CA CYS A 59 1.40 -4.70 0.74
C CYS A 59 -0.10 -4.68 1.03
N GLU A 60 -0.89 -4.15 0.12
CA GLU A 60 -2.34 -4.07 0.23
C GLU A 60 -3.01 -4.71 -0.98
N VAL A 61 -4.22 -5.23 -0.77
CA VAL A 61 -5.08 -5.76 -1.82
C VAL A 61 -6.28 -4.80 -1.94
N PRO A 62 -6.19 -3.78 -2.81
CA PRO A 62 -7.16 -2.68 -2.83
C PRO A 62 -8.59 -3.14 -3.18
N VAL A 63 -8.72 -4.04 -4.15
CA VAL A 63 -10.01 -4.55 -4.63
C VAL A 63 -9.84 -6.03 -5.01
N ASP A 64 -10.87 -6.85 -4.76
CA ASP A 64 -10.94 -8.22 -5.27
C ASP A 64 -11.26 -8.23 -6.77
N VAL A 65 -10.35 -7.68 -7.58
CA VAL A 65 -10.43 -7.58 -9.05
C VAL A 65 -10.11 -8.90 -9.75
N ALA A 66 -10.08 -10.01 -9.01
CA ALA A 66 -9.44 -11.27 -9.40
C ALA A 66 -10.00 -11.97 -10.66
N LEU A 67 -11.03 -11.40 -11.29
CA LEU A 67 -11.77 -12.00 -12.40
C LEU A 67 -12.07 -11.03 -13.56
N LEU A 68 -11.53 -9.82 -13.53
CA LEU A 68 -11.77 -8.85 -14.61
C LEU A 68 -10.98 -9.24 -15.85
N LYS A 69 -11.52 -8.97 -17.06
CA LYS A 69 -10.91 -9.41 -18.33
C LYS A 69 -9.73 -8.54 -18.76
N GLY A 70 -9.75 -7.25 -18.45
CA GLY A 70 -8.81 -6.25 -19.01
C GLY A 70 -7.58 -5.97 -18.17
N SER A 71 -6.82 -4.96 -18.57
CA SER A 71 -5.64 -4.49 -17.85
C SER A 71 -6.04 -3.81 -16.54
N TYR A 72 -5.11 -3.73 -15.60
CA TYR A 72 -5.25 -2.84 -14.45
C TYR A 72 -4.55 -1.53 -14.76
N TYR A 73 -5.04 -0.46 -14.15
CA TYR A 73 -4.44 0.86 -14.21
C TYR A 73 -4.12 1.30 -12.79
N LEU A 74 -2.95 1.86 -12.54
CA LEU A 74 -2.55 2.29 -11.22
C LEU A 74 -2.07 3.73 -11.24
N HIS A 75 -2.51 4.49 -10.24
CA HIS A 75 -1.91 5.76 -9.88
C HIS A 75 -1.47 5.67 -8.42
N ALA A 76 -0.25 6.11 -8.11
CA ALA A 76 0.21 6.21 -6.74
C ALA A 76 0.81 7.59 -6.47
N GLU A 77 0.44 8.20 -5.36
CA GLU A 77 1.00 9.46 -4.90
C GLU A 77 1.40 9.38 -3.44
N SER A 78 2.37 10.19 -3.02
CA SER A 78 2.70 10.33 -1.61
C SER A 78 1.57 11.01 -0.85
N ASN A 79 1.20 10.49 0.32
CA ASN A 79 0.19 11.10 1.17
C ASN A 79 0.64 12.52 1.56
N PRO A 80 -0.10 13.58 1.14
CA PRO A 80 0.30 14.95 1.40
C PRO A 80 0.30 15.31 2.90
N ARG A 81 -0.42 14.56 3.73
CA ARG A 81 -0.44 14.78 5.20
C ARG A 81 0.82 14.28 5.90
N SER A 82 1.61 13.43 5.25
CA SER A 82 2.79 12.78 5.84
C SER A 82 3.98 12.81 4.89
N THR A 83 4.06 13.85 4.05
CA THR A 83 5.12 14.06 3.08
C THR A 83 5.55 15.52 3.06
N MET A 84 6.86 15.77 2.99
CA MET A 84 7.40 17.12 2.82
C MET A 84 7.17 17.60 1.36
N PRO A 85 6.81 18.88 1.12
CA PRO A 85 6.43 19.35 -0.23
C PRO A 85 7.49 19.16 -1.32
N ASP A 86 8.77 19.30 -0.98
CA ASP A 86 9.92 19.12 -1.87
C ASP A 86 10.20 17.65 -2.23
N ASP A 87 9.49 16.73 -1.58
CA ASP A 87 9.63 15.29 -1.74
C ASP A 87 8.31 14.61 -2.07
N ALA A 88 7.35 15.38 -2.62
CA ALA A 88 6.12 14.84 -3.17
C ALA A 88 6.45 13.84 -4.31
N PHE A 89 5.74 12.72 -4.30
CA PHE A 89 5.86 11.64 -5.28
C PHE A 89 4.53 11.45 -5.99
N SER A 90 4.58 11.21 -7.29
CA SER A 90 3.45 10.83 -8.13
C SER A 90 3.94 9.84 -9.18
N TRP A 91 3.16 8.80 -9.42
CA TRP A 91 3.46 7.74 -10.38
C TRP A 91 2.21 7.39 -11.19
N GLY A 92 2.25 7.70 -12.48
CA GLY A 92 1.14 7.57 -13.42
C GLY A 92 1.35 8.50 -14.61
N GLU A 93 1.38 7.96 -15.83
CA GLU A 93 1.80 8.72 -17.03
C GLU A 93 1.00 8.42 -18.30
N GLU A 94 0.19 7.36 -18.34
CA GLU A 94 -0.30 6.78 -19.60
C GLU A 94 -1.77 7.08 -19.91
N LYS A 95 -2.68 6.75 -18.98
CA LYS A 95 -4.14 6.82 -19.19
C LYS A 95 -4.78 7.75 -18.17
N PRO A 96 -5.45 8.85 -18.59
CA PRO A 96 -6.19 9.67 -17.65
C PRO A 96 -7.44 8.93 -17.17
N LEU A 97 -7.63 8.84 -15.86
CA LEU A 97 -8.88 8.38 -15.24
C LEU A 97 -9.33 9.35 -14.15
N CYS A 98 -10.63 9.35 -13.89
CA CYS A 98 -11.27 10.24 -12.92
C CYS A 98 -11.03 9.76 -11.49
N VAL A 99 -10.79 10.71 -10.60
CA VAL A 99 -10.67 10.51 -9.15
C VAL A 99 -11.45 11.59 -8.39
N GLN A 100 -11.65 11.37 -7.09
CA GLN A 100 -12.09 12.40 -6.14
C GLN A 100 -11.07 12.55 -5.00
N LEU A 101 -11.19 13.61 -4.20
CA LEU A 101 -10.27 13.87 -3.07
C LEU A 101 -10.48 12.90 -1.89
N ALA A 102 -11.72 12.52 -1.62
CA ALA A 102 -12.06 11.51 -0.62
C ALA A 102 -12.05 10.11 -1.24
N ASP A 103 -12.24 9.07 -0.43
CA ASP A 103 -12.45 7.73 -0.94
C ASP A 103 -13.64 7.69 -1.92
N PHE A 104 -13.46 7.00 -3.03
CA PHE A 104 -14.31 7.08 -4.20
C PHE A 104 -14.37 5.74 -4.94
N ARG A 105 -15.47 5.58 -5.67
CA ARG A 105 -15.63 4.57 -6.72
C ARG A 105 -16.44 5.17 -7.85
N ILE A 106 -15.83 5.34 -9.02
CA ILE A 106 -16.40 5.98 -10.19
C ILE A 106 -16.62 4.91 -11.27
N PRO A 107 -17.88 4.55 -11.58
CA PRO A 107 -18.17 3.48 -12.54
C PRO A 107 -17.75 3.76 -13.99
N ASP A 108 -17.62 5.02 -14.38
CA ASP A 108 -17.12 5.45 -15.69
C ASP A 108 -15.94 6.40 -15.52
N GLY A 109 -14.79 5.81 -15.17
CA GLY A 109 -13.55 6.53 -14.91
C GLY A 109 -12.96 7.24 -16.12
N ASN A 110 -13.52 7.06 -17.33
CA ASN A 110 -13.07 7.80 -18.52
C ASN A 110 -13.81 9.14 -18.70
N GLN A 111 -14.92 9.38 -17.97
CA GLN A 111 -15.78 10.55 -18.15
C GLN A 111 -15.99 11.29 -16.82
N CYS A 112 -15.18 12.32 -16.59
CA CYS A 112 -15.19 13.02 -15.31
C CYS A 112 -16.40 13.94 -15.19
N SER A 113 -17.09 13.85 -14.05
CA SER A 113 -18.11 14.82 -13.63
C SER A 113 -17.47 16.12 -13.09
N ALA A 114 -18.28 17.15 -12.85
CA ALA A 114 -17.79 18.48 -12.49
C ALA A 114 -16.97 18.55 -11.18
N ASP A 115 -17.15 17.59 -10.28
CA ASP A 115 -16.46 17.46 -8.99
C ASP A 115 -15.29 16.45 -9.01
N GLN A 116 -14.99 15.88 -10.19
CA GLN A 116 -13.95 14.88 -10.38
C GLN A 116 -12.75 15.47 -11.13
N ILE A 117 -11.58 14.88 -10.91
CA ILE A 117 -10.33 15.32 -11.52
C ILE A 117 -9.77 14.15 -12.34
N ALA A 118 -9.35 14.43 -13.57
CA ALA A 118 -8.63 13.45 -14.37
C ALA A 118 -7.14 13.47 -13.97
N ILE A 119 -6.61 12.32 -13.53
CA ILE A 119 -5.18 12.14 -13.25
C ILE A 119 -4.64 10.97 -14.08
N GLN A 120 -3.33 10.94 -14.29
CA GLN A 120 -2.69 9.91 -15.12
C GLN A 120 -2.48 8.61 -14.34
N PHE A 121 -2.81 7.49 -14.94
CA PHE A 121 -2.56 6.14 -14.43
C PHE A 121 -1.58 5.42 -15.36
N ASN A 122 -0.84 4.44 -14.85
CA ASN A 122 -0.05 3.50 -15.65
C ASN A 122 -0.83 2.21 -15.86
N GLN A 123 -0.84 1.68 -17.07
CA GLN A 123 -1.31 0.33 -17.31
C GLN A 123 -0.31 -0.66 -16.68
N VAL A 124 -0.82 -1.60 -15.91
CA VAL A 124 -0.03 -2.73 -15.41
C VAL A 124 -0.63 -4.04 -15.89
N ASP A 125 0.24 -4.84 -16.50
CA ASP A 125 -0.14 -6.14 -17.01
C ASP A 125 -0.27 -7.16 -15.87
N LYS A 126 -1.17 -8.11 -16.06
CA LYS A 126 -1.35 -9.20 -15.11
C LYS A 126 -0.17 -10.15 -15.19
N ASN A 127 0.43 -10.42 -14.04
CA ASN A 127 1.44 -11.44 -13.91
C ASN A 127 0.95 -12.54 -12.98
N TRP A 128 0.26 -13.52 -13.54
CA TRP A 128 -0.26 -14.64 -12.76
C TRP A 128 0.85 -15.47 -12.07
N ARG A 129 2.10 -15.41 -12.57
CA ARG A 129 3.24 -16.13 -11.97
C ARG A 129 3.67 -15.53 -10.63
N ASN A 130 3.35 -14.25 -10.37
CA ASN A 130 3.67 -13.58 -9.12
C ASN A 130 2.42 -13.16 -8.34
N SER A 131 1.28 -13.85 -8.54
CA SER A 131 0.00 -13.50 -7.92
C SER A 131 -0.46 -12.08 -8.22
N ASN A 132 -0.19 -11.57 -9.44
CA ASN A 132 -0.48 -10.18 -9.83
C ASN A 132 0.08 -9.14 -8.85
N LYS A 133 1.27 -9.39 -8.32
CA LYS A 133 1.96 -8.48 -7.42
C LYS A 133 2.62 -7.35 -8.20
N ILE A 134 2.38 -6.11 -7.77
CA ILE A 134 2.99 -4.89 -8.30
C ILE A 134 3.78 -4.22 -7.17
N ASP A 135 5.08 -4.04 -7.38
CA ASP A 135 5.95 -3.28 -6.49
C ASP A 135 6.02 -1.81 -6.98
N ILE A 136 5.69 -0.86 -6.11
CA ILE A 136 5.80 0.58 -6.38
C ILE A 136 7.13 1.09 -5.81
N PHE A 137 7.96 1.66 -6.67
CA PHE A 137 9.28 2.18 -6.33
C PHE A 137 9.35 3.70 -6.49
N TYR A 138 10.29 4.33 -5.79
CA TYR A 138 10.60 5.74 -5.93
C TYR A 138 12.08 5.91 -6.24
N ALA A 139 12.43 6.26 -7.48
CA ALA A 139 13.80 6.21 -7.99
C ALA A 139 14.83 7.03 -7.17
N LYS A 140 14.41 8.00 -6.35
CA LYS A 140 15.31 8.76 -5.47
C LYS A 140 15.92 7.91 -4.36
N ARG A 141 15.24 6.84 -3.90
CA ARG A 141 15.68 6.02 -2.75
C ARG A 141 15.31 4.55 -2.95
N SER A 142 16.18 3.66 -2.49
CA SER A 142 15.98 2.22 -2.55
C SER A 142 16.45 1.57 -1.26
N TYR A 143 15.73 0.54 -0.84
CA TYR A 143 16.00 -0.23 0.37
C TYR A 143 16.20 -1.70 0.02
N ALA A 144 17.05 -2.40 0.75
CA ALA A 144 17.39 -3.79 0.43
C ALA A 144 16.22 -4.74 0.67
N ASP A 145 15.43 -4.48 1.72
CA ASP A 145 14.32 -5.34 2.11
C ASP A 145 13.15 -4.57 2.74
N ARG A 146 12.12 -5.33 3.14
CA ARG A 146 10.90 -4.82 3.78
C ARG A 146 11.21 -4.10 5.09
N PHE A 147 12.09 -4.66 5.92
CA PHE A 147 12.39 -4.11 7.22
C PHE A 147 13.12 -2.77 7.08
N GLU A 148 14.11 -2.68 6.18
CA GLU A 148 14.78 -1.41 5.88
C GLU A 148 13.78 -0.37 5.35
N THR A 149 12.86 -0.77 4.46
CA THR A 149 11.81 0.14 3.95
C THR A 149 10.92 0.66 5.09
N GLN A 150 10.51 -0.23 6.00
CA GLN A 150 9.69 0.13 7.16
C GLN A 150 10.44 1.08 8.11
N VAL A 151 11.69 0.78 8.42
CA VAL A 151 12.54 1.63 9.27
C VAL A 151 12.73 3.01 8.64
N ALA A 152 13.02 3.08 7.34
CA ALA A 152 13.16 4.34 6.62
C ALA A 152 11.89 5.20 6.68
N GLY A 153 10.73 4.56 6.48
CA GLY A 153 9.44 5.23 6.61
C GLY A 153 9.20 5.80 8.01
N ILE A 154 9.52 5.03 9.06
CA ILE A 154 9.41 5.51 10.44
C ILE A 154 10.34 6.68 10.71
N GLN A 155 11.61 6.59 10.30
CA GLN A 155 12.60 7.64 10.48
C GLN A 155 12.17 8.93 9.77
N ARG A 156 11.59 8.81 8.57
CA ARG A 156 11.01 9.93 7.85
C ARG A 156 9.90 10.63 8.64
N LEU A 157 8.91 9.88 9.15
CA LEU A 157 7.81 10.46 9.92
C LEU A 157 8.30 11.08 11.24
N LEU A 158 9.27 10.46 11.90
CA LEU A 158 9.93 11.01 13.09
C LEU A 158 10.66 12.32 12.79
N SER A 159 11.36 12.40 11.66
CA SER A 159 12.01 13.63 11.18
C SER A 159 11.00 14.76 10.95
N MET A 160 9.83 14.47 10.36
CA MET A 160 8.73 15.45 10.24
C MET A 160 8.22 15.94 11.61
N LEU A 161 8.23 15.06 12.62
CA LEU A 161 7.92 15.42 14.01
C LEU A 161 9.05 16.21 14.69
N GLY A 162 10.23 16.29 14.10
CA GLY A 162 11.38 17.06 14.59
C GLY A 162 12.34 16.25 15.44
N TYR A 163 12.24 14.93 15.43
CA TYR A 163 13.23 14.05 16.04
C TYR A 163 14.47 13.93 15.15
N ASP A 164 15.65 13.95 15.77
CA ASP A 164 16.89 13.56 15.10
C ASP A 164 16.91 12.04 14.98
N VAL A 165 17.00 11.54 13.74
CA VAL A 165 17.08 10.12 13.40
C VAL A 165 18.34 9.80 12.60
N GLY A 166 19.26 10.76 12.46
CA GLY A 166 20.43 10.68 11.59
C GLY A 166 20.12 10.85 10.10
N ASP A 167 21.18 10.82 9.30
CA ASP A 167 21.12 11.07 7.84
C ASP A 167 20.84 9.81 7.00
N GLU A 168 21.07 8.62 7.57
CA GLU A 168 20.90 7.34 6.89
C GLU A 168 19.54 6.71 7.23
N PHE A 169 18.56 6.86 6.33
CA PHE A 169 17.26 6.21 6.48
C PHE A 169 17.33 4.72 6.10
N GLY A 170 16.62 3.89 6.84
CA GLY A 170 16.52 2.44 6.63
C GLY A 170 17.37 1.60 7.57
N ARG A 171 18.25 2.25 8.35
CA ARG A 171 19.07 1.58 9.38
C ARG A 171 18.61 2.00 10.76
N LEU A 172 18.15 1.03 11.53
CA LEU A 172 17.69 1.28 12.90
C LEU A 172 18.88 1.69 13.77
N ASN A 173 18.80 2.87 14.39
CA ASN A 173 19.83 3.41 15.27
C ASN A 173 19.26 3.79 16.64
N GLU A 174 20.15 4.11 17.58
CA GLU A 174 19.80 4.43 18.97
C GLU A 174 18.85 5.62 19.09
N ASN A 175 19.03 6.65 18.27
CA ASN A 175 18.17 7.84 18.26
C ASN A 175 16.73 7.50 17.83
N THR A 176 16.60 6.68 16.78
CA THR A 176 15.31 6.18 16.30
C THR A 176 14.61 5.38 17.38
N VAL A 177 15.34 4.47 18.05
CA VAL A 177 14.79 3.66 19.15
C VAL A 177 14.38 4.53 20.34
N ALA A 178 15.19 5.52 20.71
CA ALA A 178 14.88 6.45 21.79
C ALA A 178 13.59 7.24 21.51
N ALA A 179 13.44 7.78 20.29
CA ALA A 179 12.24 8.49 19.86
C ALA A 179 10.99 7.60 19.90
N LEU A 180 11.10 6.36 19.37
CA LEU A 180 10.01 5.40 19.40
C LEU A 180 9.61 4.98 20.81
N ASN A 181 10.58 4.80 21.72
CA ASN A 181 10.28 4.48 23.12
C ASN A 181 9.53 5.62 23.82
N GLN A 182 9.92 6.88 23.58
CA GLN A 182 9.23 8.05 24.13
C GLN A 182 7.78 8.13 23.64
N ILE A 183 7.57 7.98 22.33
CA ILE A 183 6.22 7.99 21.73
C ILE A 183 5.41 6.80 22.24
N GLY A 184 6.01 5.62 22.24
CA GLY A 184 5.40 4.38 22.68
C GLY A 184 4.88 4.42 24.11
N GLN A 185 5.65 4.99 25.05
CA GLN A 185 5.20 5.21 26.43
C GLN A 185 3.95 6.10 26.51
N SER A 186 3.85 7.13 25.67
CA SER A 186 2.71 8.07 25.67
C SER A 186 1.48 7.55 24.93
N LYS A 187 1.67 6.64 23.96
CA LYS A 187 0.61 6.16 23.05
C LYS A 187 0.22 4.69 23.25
N GLY A 188 0.91 3.98 24.15
CA GLY A 188 0.66 2.56 24.41
C GLY A 188 1.12 1.63 23.28
N VAL A 189 2.12 2.03 22.50
CA VAL A 189 2.73 1.20 21.44
C VAL A 189 4.09 0.73 21.92
N PHE A 190 4.39 -0.56 21.78
CA PHE A 190 5.63 -1.15 22.30
C PHE A 190 6.38 -1.92 21.22
N GLY A 191 7.71 -1.83 21.25
CA GLY A 191 8.59 -2.47 20.27
C GLY A 191 8.46 -1.88 18.86
N LEU A 192 8.98 -2.60 17.87
CA LEU A 192 8.93 -2.21 16.46
C LEU A 192 7.67 -2.78 15.78
N ASN A 193 6.50 -2.50 16.35
CA ASN A 193 5.24 -2.87 15.73
C ASN A 193 4.87 -1.82 14.66
N PHE A 194 5.39 -1.98 13.45
CA PHE A 194 5.22 -1.01 12.36
C PHE A 194 3.75 -0.72 12.03
N ASP A 195 2.88 -1.72 12.08
CA ASP A 195 1.45 -1.56 11.79
C ASP A 195 0.74 -0.65 12.80
N GLN A 196 1.23 -0.59 14.04
CA GLN A 196 0.74 0.34 15.06
C GLN A 196 1.47 1.68 15.03
N LEU A 197 2.77 1.68 14.73
CA LEU A 197 3.60 2.87 14.74
C LEU A 197 3.23 3.84 13.62
N PHE A 198 3.03 3.36 12.39
CA PHE A 198 2.73 4.25 11.26
C PHE A 198 1.48 5.12 11.47
N PRO A 199 0.30 4.56 11.86
CA PRO A 199 -0.88 5.36 12.14
C PRO A 199 -0.67 6.37 13.27
N VAL A 200 0.04 5.98 14.33
CA VAL A 200 0.32 6.87 15.48
C VAL A 200 1.19 8.05 15.06
N LEU A 201 2.24 7.81 14.27
CA LEU A 201 3.12 8.86 13.78
C LEU A 201 2.39 9.81 12.82
N GLU A 202 1.57 9.29 11.90
CA GLU A 202 0.73 10.13 11.04
C GLU A 202 -0.24 11.00 11.87
N GLN A 203 -0.87 10.45 12.90
CA GLN A 203 -1.76 11.21 13.79
C GLN A 203 -1.00 12.34 14.50
N LEU A 204 0.21 12.08 14.98
CA LEU A 204 1.04 13.11 15.62
C LEU A 204 1.44 14.21 14.64
N ILE A 205 1.74 13.86 13.39
CA ILE A 205 2.08 14.82 12.33
C ILE A 205 0.85 15.69 12.02
N ALA A 206 -0.31 15.07 11.84
CA ALA A 206 -1.57 15.79 11.62
C ALA A 206 -1.83 16.80 12.74
N HIS A 207 -1.70 16.39 13.99
CA HIS A 207 -1.88 17.26 15.15
C HIS A 207 -0.85 18.42 15.18
N LYS A 208 0.44 18.12 14.92
CA LYS A 208 1.52 19.13 14.88
C LYS A 208 1.24 20.21 13.83
N HIS A 209 0.68 19.83 12.68
CA HIS A 209 0.34 20.74 11.59
C HIS A 209 -1.07 21.34 11.70
N LYS A 210 -1.82 21.06 12.79
CA LYS A 210 -3.23 21.44 12.97
C LYS A 210 -4.11 20.99 11.80
N LEU A 211 -3.79 19.84 11.23
CA LEU A 211 -4.56 19.18 10.16
C LEU A 211 -5.69 18.31 10.72
N ASP A 212 -6.01 18.49 12.01
CA ASP A 212 -7.16 17.89 12.67
C ASP A 212 -8.43 18.46 12.00
N ASN A 213 -9.10 17.64 11.19
CA ASN A 213 -10.42 17.95 10.62
C ASN A 213 -11.48 17.91 11.72
#